data_AF-A0A496ZE30-F1
#
_entry.id   AF-A0A496ZE30-F1
#
_cell.length_a   1.000
_cell.length_b   1.000
_cell.length_c   1.000
_cell.angle_alpha   90.00
_cell.angle_beta   90.00
_cell.angle_gamma   90.00
#
_symmetry.space_group_name_H-M   'P 1'
#
loop_
_entity.id
_entity.type
_entity.pdbx_description
1 polymer ?
#
loop_
_entity_poly.entity_id
_entity_poly.type
_entity_poly.pdbx_seq_one_letter_code
_entity_poly.pdbx_strand_id
1 'polypeptide(L)'
;MSCLYKWIKPGGIILFAVFYLALFGTLAEAEWFIDAEKFHVSAHGQISCQDCHTDIIDRPLHPDPSHVSKQLTDFFDPGQCVECHDNVPEELEGNRHGGREISPAESYENCLDCHNPHQVLLSDDGAENFDPEKPPAQQCGACHERQTKLPAFAAEDETCLTCHRLIGTEDLDAAEKIDKRCFHCHANAGTEAQKITGQLVALVVPESYRETPHSNLACTECHLQAASFEHGAQQTVDCGQCHLPHDESTAHDAHASIACQACHLQDVEPVKDAESGYILWKRERHLNEPLGVHEMIIPEDEAACRRCHSRGNTVGASAAVLPPKSVICMPCHTATLSFGDNITTVSLIVFFVGLGMSLLLMLSVSYGKKDSAVLTGKTIALEAAGGTNARKLNMIRFAKEIVLNVFFQKRLFERSPGRWLIHGLLFFPMALRFLWGIVALSGSLWRPQWQWVWQVIDKNNGVTAFFFDMTGIMIFSGVIMALSRHLFDRSHRIVGLPRRSSLALVLLGGIVVVGFVLEGMRIAMTGAAGSAAYAFVGFSISTLFSNPEALSDVYGYGWYVHAVLTGAFIVFLPFSRLLHIILSPVVLALNAATAHKFKGQ
;
A
#
# COMPACT_ATOMS: atom_id res chain seq x y z
N MET A 1 -26.55 -28.10 -9.38
CA MET A 1 -25.42 -28.18 -8.41
C MET A 1 -25.95 -28.47 -7.02
N SER A 2 -26.61 -29.62 -6.84
CA SER A 2 -27.30 -30.01 -5.59
C SER A 2 -26.85 -31.42 -5.17
N CYS A 3 -25.65 -31.52 -4.61
CA CYS A 3 -25.15 -32.71 -3.91
C CYS A 3 -23.79 -32.39 -3.31
N LEU A 4 -23.73 -31.68 -2.17
CA LEU A 4 -22.49 -31.55 -1.38
C LEU A 4 -22.68 -31.08 0.07
N TYR A 5 -23.86 -31.26 0.68
CA TYR A 5 -24.07 -30.99 2.11
C TYR A 5 -24.82 -32.13 2.76
N LYS A 6 -24.10 -33.19 3.14
CA LYS A 6 -24.66 -34.25 4.01
C LYS A 6 -23.68 -34.86 5.01
N TRP A 7 -22.57 -34.17 5.30
CA TRP A 7 -21.62 -34.59 6.32
C TRP A 7 -21.08 -33.40 7.09
N ILE A 8 -21.86 -32.90 8.06
CA ILE A 8 -21.30 -32.14 9.18
C ILE A 8 -21.78 -32.85 10.44
N LYS A 9 -20.86 -33.58 11.08
CA LYS A 9 -21.06 -34.13 12.43
C LYS A 9 -21.27 -32.95 13.41
N PRO A 10 -22.01 -33.14 14.52
CA PRO A 10 -22.32 -32.05 15.48
C PRO A 10 -21.08 -31.30 16.00
N GLY A 11 -19.90 -31.94 16.07
CA GLY A 11 -18.65 -31.28 16.45
C GLY A 11 -18.10 -30.25 15.45
N GLY A 12 -18.48 -30.33 14.16
CA GLY A 12 -18.07 -29.36 13.14
C GLY A 12 -18.86 -28.06 13.18
N ILE A 13 -20.12 -28.10 13.63
CA ILE A 13 -20.96 -26.92 13.83
C ILE A 13 -20.49 -26.16 15.06
N ILE A 14 -20.10 -26.86 16.13
CA ILE A 14 -19.55 -26.24 17.34
C ILE A 14 -18.19 -25.59 17.04
N LEU A 15 -17.29 -26.27 16.33
CA LEU A 15 -16.02 -25.65 15.94
C LEU A 15 -16.22 -24.46 15.00
N PHE A 16 -17.17 -24.53 14.06
CA PHE A 16 -17.45 -23.41 13.16
C PHE A 16 -18.14 -22.26 13.88
N ALA A 17 -19.04 -22.53 14.84
CA ALA A 17 -19.67 -21.51 15.67
C ALA A 17 -18.69 -20.86 16.64
N VAL A 18 -17.78 -21.63 17.26
CA VAL A 18 -16.69 -21.10 18.09
C VAL A 18 -15.68 -20.33 17.25
N PHE A 19 -15.35 -20.80 16.04
CA PHE A 19 -14.45 -20.09 15.13
C PHE A 19 -15.13 -18.82 14.56
N TYR A 20 -16.45 -18.84 14.35
CA TYR A 20 -17.23 -17.69 13.92
C TYR A 20 -17.46 -16.70 15.07
N LEU A 21 -17.68 -17.15 16.30
CA LEU A 21 -17.71 -16.28 17.50
C LEU A 21 -16.32 -15.76 17.86
N ALA A 22 -15.23 -16.49 17.59
CA ALA A 22 -13.87 -16.00 17.80
C ALA A 22 -13.38 -15.04 16.71
N LEU A 23 -13.94 -15.12 15.48
CA LEU A 23 -13.59 -14.22 14.37
C LEU A 23 -14.60 -13.09 14.13
N PHE A 24 -15.85 -13.26 14.55
CA PHE A 24 -16.98 -12.35 14.33
C PHE A 24 -17.86 -12.14 15.57
N GLY A 25 -17.49 -12.70 16.73
CA GLY A 25 -18.09 -12.31 17.99
C GLY A 25 -17.76 -10.85 18.21
N THR A 26 -18.75 -10.01 17.95
CA THR A 26 -18.75 -8.67 18.48
C THR A 26 -18.90 -8.87 19.99
N LEU A 27 -17.79 -8.78 20.72
CA LEU A 27 -17.90 -8.26 22.08
C LEU A 27 -18.72 -6.98 21.93
N ALA A 28 -19.79 -6.83 22.71
CA ALA A 28 -20.55 -5.60 22.73
C ALA A 28 -19.56 -4.51 23.18
N GLU A 29 -18.97 -3.78 22.22
CA GLU A 29 -18.05 -2.70 22.54
C GLU A 29 -18.87 -1.66 23.29
N ALA A 30 -18.53 -1.47 24.56
CA ALA A 30 -19.18 -0.50 25.41
C ALA A 30 -18.72 0.89 24.98
N GLU A 31 -19.42 1.43 24.01
CA GLU A 31 -19.29 2.82 23.59
C GLU A 31 -20.03 3.73 24.56
N TRP A 32 -19.53 4.94 24.74
CA TRP A 32 -20.18 5.98 25.55
C TRP A 32 -21.48 6.48 24.90
N PHE A 33 -21.76 6.10 23.66
CA PHE A 33 -22.88 6.60 22.90
C PHE A 33 -24.11 5.70 22.98
N ILE A 34 -25.26 6.35 23.10
CA ILE A 34 -26.59 5.76 23.16
C ILE A 34 -27.28 6.02 21.83
N ASP A 35 -27.57 4.93 21.14
CA ASP A 35 -28.48 4.93 20.00
C ASP A 35 -29.91 5.16 20.51
N ALA A 36 -30.43 6.37 20.30
CA ALA A 36 -31.73 6.78 20.80
C ALA A 36 -32.89 5.92 20.26
N GLU A 37 -32.76 5.40 19.04
CA GLU A 37 -33.79 4.53 18.45
C GLU A 37 -33.79 3.17 19.13
N LYS A 38 -32.61 2.55 19.30
CA LYS A 38 -32.48 1.25 19.97
C LYS A 38 -32.85 1.33 21.45
N PHE A 39 -32.46 2.40 22.14
CA PHE A 39 -32.82 2.60 23.53
C PHE A 39 -34.33 2.72 23.70
N HIS A 40 -34.98 3.49 22.83
CA HIS A 40 -36.43 3.70 22.93
C HIS A 40 -37.24 2.41 22.83
N VAL A 41 -36.82 1.46 21.99
CA VAL A 41 -37.49 0.15 21.83
C VAL A 41 -36.98 -0.92 22.80
N SER A 42 -35.99 -0.60 23.63
CA SER A 42 -35.47 -1.52 24.63
C SER A 42 -36.45 -1.70 25.79
N ALA A 43 -36.29 -2.79 26.55
CA ALA A 43 -37.03 -3.06 27.78
C ALA A 43 -36.86 -1.96 28.82
N HIS A 44 -35.75 -1.22 28.78
CA HIS A 44 -35.44 -0.12 29.69
C HIS A 44 -35.72 1.26 29.08
N GLY A 45 -36.30 1.35 27.88
CA GLY A 45 -36.48 2.62 27.15
C GLY A 45 -37.43 3.62 27.82
N GLN A 46 -38.09 3.24 28.90
CA GLN A 46 -38.98 4.08 29.73
C GLN A 46 -38.40 4.38 31.13
N ILE A 47 -37.20 3.89 31.45
CA ILE A 47 -36.51 4.12 32.71
C ILE A 47 -35.61 5.35 32.55
N SER A 48 -35.60 6.27 33.53
CA SER A 48 -34.70 7.43 33.47
C SER A 48 -33.25 6.94 33.53
N CYS A 49 -32.35 7.65 32.85
CA CYS A 49 -30.91 7.37 32.93
C CYS A 49 -30.44 7.37 34.40
N GLN A 50 -31.01 8.25 35.23
CA GLN A 50 -30.64 8.43 36.63
C GLN A 50 -31.17 7.33 37.56
N ASP A 51 -32.25 6.64 37.19
CA ASP A 51 -32.77 5.53 38.00
C ASP A 51 -31.81 4.32 37.96
N CYS A 52 -31.02 4.20 36.88
CA CYS A 52 -29.95 3.21 36.77
C CYS A 52 -28.60 3.80 37.21
N HIS A 53 -28.22 4.97 36.68
CA HIS A 53 -26.97 5.68 37.00
C HIS A 53 -27.12 6.64 38.19
N THR A 54 -27.58 6.09 39.32
CA THR A 54 -27.90 6.85 40.54
C THR A 54 -26.70 7.57 41.13
N ASP A 55 -25.49 7.07 40.87
CA ASP A 55 -24.23 7.55 41.40
C ASP A 55 -23.64 8.74 40.64
N ILE A 56 -24.21 9.14 39.50
CA ILE A 56 -23.69 10.24 38.67
C ILE A 56 -24.09 11.62 39.21
N ILE A 57 -25.30 11.76 39.77
CA ILE A 57 -25.85 13.06 40.22
C ILE A 57 -24.97 13.70 41.29
N ASP A 58 -24.48 12.87 42.22
CA ASP A 58 -23.70 13.34 43.37
C ASP A 58 -22.21 13.49 43.07
N ARG A 59 -21.76 13.16 41.84
CA ARG A 59 -20.36 13.28 41.46
C ARG A 59 -20.00 14.73 41.15
N PRO A 60 -18.90 15.26 41.73
CA PRO A 60 -18.45 16.62 41.47
C PRO A 60 -17.90 16.81 40.06
N LEU A 61 -17.56 15.71 39.36
CA LEU A 61 -16.98 15.72 38.03
C LEU A 61 -17.49 14.51 37.22
N HIS A 62 -18.00 14.77 36.02
CA HIS A 62 -18.38 13.75 35.06
C HIS A 62 -18.14 14.25 33.61
N PRO A 63 -17.45 13.48 32.76
CA PRO A 63 -16.68 12.28 33.09
C PRO A 63 -15.45 12.62 33.93
N ASP A 64 -15.01 11.70 34.80
CA ASP A 64 -13.73 11.82 35.51
C ASP A 64 -12.60 11.27 34.61
N PRO A 65 -11.67 12.12 34.13
CA PRO A 65 -10.60 11.68 33.22
C PRO A 65 -9.66 10.62 33.83
N SER A 66 -9.61 10.48 35.16
CA SER A 66 -8.82 9.43 35.81
C SER A 66 -9.42 8.04 35.63
N HIS A 67 -10.69 7.96 35.22
CA HIS A 67 -11.47 6.73 35.15
C HIS A 67 -11.79 6.27 33.73
N VAL A 68 -11.68 7.14 32.72
CA VAL A 68 -12.08 6.82 31.33
C VAL A 68 -11.25 5.72 30.66
N SER A 69 -10.06 5.40 31.19
CA SER A 69 -9.21 4.31 30.68
C SER A 69 -9.45 2.96 31.37
N LYS A 70 -10.34 2.91 32.36
CA LYS A 70 -10.75 1.66 33.01
C LYS A 70 -11.69 0.86 32.09
N GLN A 71 -11.82 -0.43 32.36
CA GLN A 71 -12.77 -1.30 31.67
C GLN A 71 -14.18 -1.03 32.19
N LEU A 72 -15.19 -1.36 31.38
CA LEU A 72 -16.60 -1.27 31.82
C LEU A 72 -16.84 -2.12 33.08
N THR A 73 -16.20 -3.29 33.15
CA THR A 73 -16.29 -4.23 34.27
C THR A 73 -15.76 -3.66 35.58
N ASP A 74 -14.86 -2.67 35.53
CA ASP A 74 -14.37 -1.98 36.73
C ASP A 74 -15.45 -1.11 37.40
N PHE A 75 -16.55 -0.82 36.68
CA PHE A 75 -17.70 -0.07 37.18
C PHE A 75 -18.95 -0.94 37.34
N PHE A 76 -18.88 -2.22 36.96
CA PHE A 76 -20.03 -3.11 37.00
C PHE A 76 -20.32 -3.56 38.44
N ASP A 77 -21.57 -3.39 38.87
CA ASP A 77 -22.09 -3.95 40.10
C ASP A 77 -23.36 -4.76 39.77
N PRO A 78 -23.38 -6.09 39.98
CA PRO A 78 -24.60 -6.88 39.78
C PRO A 78 -25.74 -6.43 40.70
N GLY A 79 -25.44 -5.76 41.82
CA GLY A 79 -26.38 -5.10 42.72
C GLY A 79 -27.40 -4.22 41.99
N GLN A 80 -26.93 -3.38 41.05
CA GLN A 80 -27.80 -2.49 40.26
C GLN A 80 -28.86 -3.25 39.46
N CYS A 81 -28.52 -4.44 38.95
CA CYS A 81 -29.46 -5.23 38.17
C CYS A 81 -30.48 -5.93 39.08
N VAL A 82 -30.01 -6.52 40.18
CA VAL A 82 -30.86 -7.35 41.06
C VAL A 82 -31.83 -6.54 41.92
N GLU A 83 -31.66 -5.22 42.03
CA GLU A 83 -32.65 -4.34 42.65
C GLU A 83 -34.02 -4.40 41.94
N CYS A 84 -34.02 -4.60 40.62
CA CYS A 84 -35.23 -4.78 39.82
C CYS A 84 -35.41 -6.21 39.28
N HIS A 85 -34.32 -6.97 39.15
CA HIS A 85 -34.30 -8.37 38.71
C HIS A 85 -34.04 -9.34 39.87
N ASP A 86 -34.85 -9.26 40.92
CA ASP A 86 -34.71 -9.99 42.18
C ASP A 86 -34.77 -11.53 42.05
N ASN A 87 -35.44 -12.03 41.01
CA ASN A 87 -35.55 -13.48 40.74
C ASN A 87 -34.30 -14.08 40.08
N VAL A 88 -33.43 -13.27 39.48
CA VAL A 88 -32.29 -13.77 38.69
C VAL A 88 -31.25 -14.52 39.53
N PRO A 89 -30.85 -14.05 40.74
CA PRO A 89 -29.93 -14.80 41.59
C PRO A 89 -30.43 -16.21 41.94
N GLU A 90 -31.72 -16.36 42.25
CA GLU A 90 -32.32 -17.66 42.57
C GLU A 90 -32.33 -18.59 41.34
N GLU A 91 -32.61 -18.07 40.14
CA GLU A 91 -32.52 -18.85 38.91
C GLU A 91 -31.09 -19.32 38.61
N LEU A 92 -30.10 -18.45 38.79
CA LEU A 92 -28.69 -18.78 38.58
C LEU A 92 -28.20 -19.84 39.57
N GLU A 93 -28.59 -19.76 40.86
CA GLU A 93 -28.34 -20.82 41.85
C GLU A 93 -28.98 -22.15 41.45
N GLY A 94 -30.15 -22.09 40.80
CA GLY A 94 -30.83 -23.22 40.19
C GLY A 94 -30.21 -23.75 38.91
N ASN A 95 -29.06 -23.22 38.47
CA ASN A 95 -28.44 -23.48 37.15
C ASN A 95 -29.39 -23.18 35.98
N ARG A 96 -30.12 -22.06 36.06
CA ARG A 96 -31.00 -21.60 34.99
C ARG A 96 -30.73 -20.14 34.65
N HIS A 97 -30.89 -19.80 33.37
CA HIS A 97 -30.84 -18.43 32.88
C HIS A 97 -31.72 -18.28 31.63
N GLY A 98 -32.59 -17.27 31.60
CA GLY A 98 -33.50 -17.03 30.47
C GLY A 98 -34.41 -18.23 30.18
N GLY A 99 -34.85 -18.93 31.23
CA GLY A 99 -35.72 -20.12 31.13
C GLY A 99 -35.03 -21.43 30.70
N ARG A 100 -33.72 -21.41 30.40
CA ARG A 100 -32.92 -22.59 29.97
C ARG A 100 -32.00 -23.07 31.08
N GLU A 101 -31.65 -24.36 31.06
CA GLU A 101 -30.59 -24.91 31.93
C GLU A 101 -29.22 -24.45 31.43
N ILE A 102 -28.36 -24.02 32.36
CA ILE A 102 -26.99 -23.56 32.11
C ILE A 102 -25.98 -24.46 32.81
N SER A 103 -24.74 -24.45 32.33
CA SER A 103 -23.67 -25.26 32.91
C SER A 103 -23.07 -24.57 34.15
N PRO A 104 -22.75 -25.30 35.24
CA PRO A 104 -22.01 -24.74 36.38
C PRO A 104 -20.61 -24.21 36.03
N ALA A 105 -20.10 -24.51 34.83
CA ALA A 105 -18.81 -24.03 34.35
C ALA A 105 -18.88 -22.65 33.67
N GLU A 106 -20.08 -22.13 33.38
CA GLU A 106 -20.28 -20.81 32.79
C GLU A 106 -20.39 -19.76 33.90
N SER A 107 -19.55 -18.71 33.85
CA SER A 107 -19.60 -17.61 34.81
C SER A 107 -20.63 -16.58 34.37
N TYR A 108 -21.58 -16.27 35.26
CA TYR A 108 -22.58 -15.20 35.10
C TYR A 108 -22.29 -14.01 36.02
N GLU A 109 -21.03 -13.87 36.45
CA GLU A 109 -20.59 -12.83 37.38
C GLU A 109 -20.67 -11.43 36.77
N ASN A 110 -20.58 -11.31 35.43
CA ASN A 110 -20.75 -10.05 34.72
C ASN A 110 -21.88 -10.15 33.69
N CYS A 111 -23.03 -9.56 34.01
CA CYS A 111 -24.19 -9.59 33.13
C CYS A 111 -23.93 -8.85 31.81
N LEU A 112 -23.01 -7.88 31.79
CA LEU A 112 -22.73 -7.04 30.63
C LEU A 112 -21.93 -7.75 29.53
N ASP A 113 -21.33 -8.91 29.82
CA ASP A 113 -20.65 -9.72 28.80
C ASP A 113 -21.63 -10.21 27.71
N CYS A 114 -22.92 -10.36 28.08
CA CYS A 114 -23.98 -10.81 27.18
C CYS A 114 -25.10 -9.78 26.99
N HIS A 115 -25.39 -8.95 28.00
CA HIS A 115 -26.50 -7.99 27.97
C HIS A 115 -26.02 -6.55 27.78
N ASN A 116 -26.63 -5.82 26.84
CA ASN A 116 -26.51 -4.38 26.76
C ASN A 116 -27.81 -3.73 27.27
N PRO A 117 -27.85 -3.16 28.49
CA PRO A 117 -29.08 -2.63 29.09
C PRO A 117 -29.75 -1.55 28.24
N HIS A 118 -28.99 -0.86 27.38
CA HIS A 118 -29.53 0.17 26.49
C HIS A 118 -30.18 -0.39 25.22
N GLN A 119 -30.12 -1.70 24.97
CA GLN A 119 -30.59 -2.31 23.72
C GLN A 119 -31.31 -3.66 23.95
N VAL A 120 -31.41 -4.16 25.18
CA VAL A 120 -32.15 -5.40 25.49
C VAL A 120 -33.59 -5.23 25.06
N LEU A 121 -34.10 -6.12 24.22
CA LEU A 121 -35.51 -6.14 23.81
C LEU A 121 -36.35 -6.93 24.83
N LEU A 122 -37.60 -6.51 25.02
CA LEU A 122 -38.57 -7.29 25.79
C LEU A 122 -38.81 -8.64 25.11
N SER A 123 -38.66 -9.73 25.87
CA SER A 123 -39.14 -11.05 25.46
C SER A 123 -40.63 -11.16 25.75
N ASP A 124 -41.40 -11.67 24.79
CA ASP A 124 -42.87 -11.80 24.77
C ASP A 124 -43.60 -10.48 24.43
N ASP A 125 -44.31 -10.31 23.31
CA ASP A 125 -45.36 -11.17 22.72
C ASP A 125 -45.38 -11.18 21.16
N GLY A 126 -44.30 -10.78 20.48
CA GLY A 126 -44.32 -10.48 19.03
C GLY A 126 -43.39 -11.31 18.12
N ALA A 127 -42.68 -12.31 18.66
CA ALA A 127 -41.69 -13.08 17.92
C ALA A 127 -42.26 -13.78 16.66
N GLU A 128 -43.57 -14.04 16.64
CA GLU A 128 -44.30 -14.63 15.52
C GLU A 128 -44.36 -13.71 14.28
N ASN A 129 -44.26 -12.40 14.48
CA ASN A 129 -44.33 -11.39 13.42
C ASN A 129 -42.94 -11.09 12.81
N PHE A 130 -41.89 -11.76 13.29
CA PHE A 130 -40.53 -11.55 12.84
C PHE A 130 -40.21 -12.43 11.64
N ASP A 131 -39.67 -11.83 10.57
CA ASP A 131 -39.14 -12.58 9.43
C ASP A 131 -37.66 -12.92 9.69
N PRO A 132 -37.30 -14.20 9.91
CA PRO A 132 -35.91 -14.59 10.19
C PRO A 132 -34.96 -14.35 9.00
N GLU A 133 -35.48 -14.06 7.80
CA GLU A 133 -34.65 -13.71 6.64
C GLU A 133 -34.27 -12.23 6.59
N LYS A 134 -34.83 -11.38 7.46
CA LYS A 134 -34.57 -9.92 7.51
C LYS A 134 -33.79 -9.51 8.76
N PRO A 135 -32.93 -8.47 8.69
CA PRO A 135 -32.21 -7.97 9.87
C PRO A 135 -33.17 -7.48 10.96
N PRO A 136 -32.93 -7.80 12.24
CA PRO A 136 -33.81 -7.39 13.33
C PRO A 136 -34.11 -5.89 13.40
N ALA A 137 -33.09 -5.07 13.18
CA ALA A 137 -33.18 -3.61 13.20
C ALA A 137 -34.11 -3.03 12.11
N GLN A 138 -34.51 -3.80 11.11
CA GLN A 138 -35.40 -3.35 10.03
C GLN A 138 -36.85 -3.82 10.23
N GLN A 139 -37.15 -4.46 11.36
CA GLN A 139 -38.41 -5.13 11.61
C GLN A 139 -39.12 -4.62 12.87
N CYS A 140 -38.76 -3.42 13.34
CA CYS A 140 -39.43 -2.77 14.47
C CYS A 140 -40.96 -2.64 14.24
N GLY A 141 -41.37 -2.51 12.97
CA GLY A 141 -42.77 -2.49 12.53
C GLY A 141 -43.57 -3.78 12.76
N ALA A 142 -42.90 -4.88 13.12
CA ALA A 142 -43.54 -6.16 13.47
C ALA A 142 -44.26 -6.10 14.83
N CYS A 143 -43.82 -5.20 15.72
CA CYS A 143 -44.37 -5.03 17.06
C CYS A 143 -44.86 -3.59 17.34
N HIS A 144 -44.28 -2.58 16.67
CA HIS A 144 -44.63 -1.18 16.87
C HIS A 144 -45.24 -0.54 15.62
N GLU A 145 -46.20 0.38 15.78
CA GLU A 145 -46.64 1.24 14.68
C GLU A 145 -45.49 2.15 14.22
N ARG A 146 -45.30 2.25 12.91
CA ARG A 146 -44.23 3.09 12.34
C ARG A 146 -44.49 4.56 12.66
N GLN A 147 -43.65 5.14 13.50
CA GLN A 147 -43.61 6.58 13.77
C GLN A 147 -42.59 7.28 12.87
N THR A 148 -42.83 8.55 12.55
CA THR A 148 -41.89 9.38 11.78
C THR A 148 -40.91 10.15 12.66
N LYS A 149 -41.13 10.15 13.98
CA LYS A 149 -40.26 10.76 14.99
C LYS A 149 -40.30 9.91 16.25
N LEU A 150 -39.15 9.80 16.92
CA LEU A 150 -39.08 9.26 18.27
C LEU A 150 -39.80 10.17 19.26
N PRO A 151 -40.43 9.62 20.32
CA PRO A 151 -40.82 10.39 21.49
C PRO A 151 -39.63 11.15 22.08
N ALA A 152 -39.88 12.35 22.58
CA ALA A 152 -38.85 13.12 23.27
C ALA A 152 -38.52 12.45 24.61
N PHE A 153 -37.24 12.49 25.00
CA PHE A 153 -36.83 12.08 26.33
C PHE A 153 -37.33 13.06 27.39
N ALA A 154 -37.36 12.62 28.65
CA ALA A 154 -37.56 13.52 29.77
C ALA A 154 -36.48 14.60 29.78
N ALA A 155 -36.79 15.80 30.29
CA ALA A 155 -35.85 16.93 30.28
C ALA A 155 -34.55 16.62 31.03
N GLU A 156 -34.63 15.81 32.09
CA GLU A 156 -33.47 15.36 32.84
C GLU A 156 -32.57 14.42 32.00
N ASP A 157 -33.15 13.47 31.27
CA ASP A 157 -32.41 12.54 30.40
C ASP A 157 -31.84 13.24 29.14
N GLU A 158 -32.53 14.26 28.61
CA GLU A 158 -32.00 15.09 27.50
C GLU A 158 -30.67 15.79 27.88
N THR A 159 -30.49 16.11 29.17
CA THR A 159 -29.21 16.68 29.65
C THR A 159 -28.07 15.66 29.49
N CYS A 160 -28.31 14.40 29.82
CA CYS A 160 -27.35 13.31 29.62
C CYS A 160 -27.09 13.07 28.13
N LEU A 161 -28.16 13.04 27.33
CA LEU A 161 -28.11 12.77 25.90
C LEU A 161 -27.46 13.89 25.08
N THR A 162 -27.30 15.09 25.63
CA THR A 162 -26.50 16.14 25.00
C THR A 162 -25.07 15.66 24.72
N CYS A 163 -24.50 14.83 25.60
CA CYS A 163 -23.18 14.22 25.43
C CYS A 163 -23.24 12.73 25.01
N HIS A 164 -24.22 11.99 25.50
CA HIS A 164 -24.30 10.54 25.28
C HIS A 164 -25.08 10.13 24.04
N ARG A 165 -25.87 11.00 23.39
CA ARG A 165 -26.57 10.61 22.16
C ARG A 165 -25.58 10.31 21.04
N LEU A 166 -25.75 9.14 20.41
CA LEU A 166 -25.08 8.78 19.17
C LEU A 166 -25.52 9.76 18.08
N ILE A 167 -24.54 10.42 17.46
CA ILE A 167 -24.81 11.37 16.39
C ILE A 167 -24.71 10.62 15.06
N GLY A 168 -25.79 10.65 14.28
CA GLY A 168 -25.84 9.98 12.99
C GLY A 168 -24.89 10.62 11.97
N THR A 169 -24.42 9.83 11.01
CA THR A 169 -23.50 10.27 9.94
C THR A 169 -24.14 11.27 8.96
N GLU A 170 -25.45 11.46 9.01
CA GLU A 170 -26.19 12.43 8.19
C GLU A 170 -26.25 13.85 8.80
N ASP A 171 -25.85 13.99 10.07
CA ASP A 171 -25.80 15.29 10.76
C ASP A 171 -24.59 16.09 10.26
N LEU A 172 -24.86 17.21 9.58
CA LEU A 172 -23.83 18.07 8.99
C LEU A 172 -22.87 18.67 10.02
N ASP A 173 -23.29 18.76 11.29
CA ASP A 173 -22.50 19.31 12.39
C ASP A 173 -21.94 18.19 13.30
N ALA A 174 -21.99 16.92 12.87
CA ALA A 174 -21.57 15.79 13.69
C ALA A 174 -20.12 15.92 14.20
N ALA A 175 -19.20 16.28 13.31
CA ALA A 175 -17.79 16.45 13.66
C ALA A 175 -17.60 17.53 14.74
N GLU A 176 -18.21 18.70 14.57
CA GLU A 176 -18.10 19.79 15.55
C GLU A 176 -18.67 19.37 16.92
N LYS A 177 -19.80 18.66 16.93
CA LYS A 177 -20.43 18.17 18.17
C LYS A 177 -19.55 17.12 18.87
N ILE A 178 -18.95 16.19 18.13
CA ILE A 178 -18.02 15.19 18.68
C ILE A 178 -16.77 15.88 19.23
N ASP A 179 -16.16 16.77 18.47
CA ASP A 179 -14.94 17.48 18.88
C ASP A 179 -15.15 18.32 20.13
N LYS A 180 -16.31 18.99 20.27
CA LYS A 180 -16.68 19.70 21.49
C LYS A 180 -16.71 18.78 22.72
N ARG A 181 -17.16 17.53 22.58
CA ARG A 181 -17.15 16.54 23.67
C ARG A 181 -15.71 16.15 24.02
N CYS A 182 -14.86 15.89 23.03
CA CYS A 182 -13.45 15.57 23.23
C CYS A 182 -12.70 16.73 23.92
N PHE A 183 -12.96 17.97 23.50
CA PHE A 183 -12.36 19.18 24.07
C PHE A 183 -12.79 19.49 25.50
N HIS A 184 -13.86 18.85 26.02
CA HIS A 184 -14.19 18.95 27.44
C HIS A 184 -13.01 18.53 28.33
N CYS A 185 -12.27 17.49 27.92
CA CYS A 185 -11.10 16.97 28.63
C CYS A 185 -9.78 17.34 27.93
N HIS A 186 -9.74 17.34 26.59
CA HIS A 186 -8.49 17.46 25.83
C HIS A 186 -8.11 18.88 25.43
N ALA A 187 -8.98 19.88 25.58
CA ALA A 187 -8.60 21.27 25.26
C ALA A 187 -7.79 21.93 26.37
N ASN A 188 -7.00 22.94 26.02
CA ASN A 188 -6.25 23.75 26.97
C ASN A 188 -7.01 25.03 27.39
N ALA A 189 -8.16 24.89 28.05
CA ALA A 189 -8.99 26.00 28.52
C ALA A 189 -9.01 26.18 30.06
N GLY A 190 -8.36 25.28 30.80
CA GLY A 190 -8.17 25.38 32.25
C GLY A 190 -9.30 24.80 33.12
N THR A 191 -10.21 23.98 32.57
CA THR A 191 -11.23 23.28 33.37
C THR A 191 -10.60 22.21 34.27
N GLU A 192 -11.32 21.76 35.30
CA GLU A 192 -10.79 20.73 36.20
C GLU A 192 -10.52 19.40 35.48
N ALA A 193 -11.42 18.99 34.58
CA ALA A 193 -11.20 17.82 33.72
C ALA A 193 -9.91 17.98 32.87
N GLN A 194 -9.68 19.17 32.32
CA GLN A 194 -8.49 19.43 31.50
C GLN A 194 -7.20 19.44 32.31
N LYS A 195 -7.22 19.92 33.56
CA LYS A 195 -6.04 19.84 34.45
C LYS A 195 -5.67 18.41 34.78
N ILE A 196 -6.66 17.55 35.05
CA ILE A 196 -6.42 16.11 35.30
C ILE A 196 -5.88 15.46 34.03
N THR A 197 -6.52 15.72 32.89
CA THR A 197 -6.12 15.17 31.58
C THR A 197 -4.70 15.61 31.20
N GLY A 198 -4.36 16.89 31.43
CA GLY A 198 -3.05 17.49 31.16
C GLY A 198 -1.89 16.86 31.94
N GLN A 199 -2.17 16.14 33.03
CA GLN A 199 -1.15 15.37 33.76
C GLN A 199 -0.81 14.04 33.07
N LEU A 200 -1.68 13.55 32.19
CA LEU A 200 -1.56 12.25 31.52
C LEU A 200 -1.21 12.38 30.04
N VAL A 201 -1.79 13.36 29.36
CA VAL A 201 -1.61 13.63 27.94
C VAL A 201 -1.50 15.13 27.69
N ALA A 202 -0.76 15.52 26.65
CA ALA A 202 -0.69 16.92 26.26
C ALA A 202 -2.02 17.40 25.70
N LEU A 203 -2.40 18.63 26.07
CA LEU A 203 -3.67 19.23 25.68
C LEU A 203 -3.57 19.87 24.29
N VAL A 204 -4.72 19.90 23.61
CA VAL A 204 -4.91 20.54 22.32
C VAL A 204 -5.28 22.00 22.53
N VAL A 205 -4.69 22.90 21.75
CA VAL A 205 -5.12 24.30 21.66
C VAL A 205 -6.15 24.39 20.55
N PRO A 206 -7.45 24.59 20.84
CA PRO A 206 -8.51 24.52 19.83
C PRO A 206 -8.32 25.50 18.67
N GLU A 207 -7.81 26.69 18.95
CA GLU A 207 -7.53 27.72 17.95
C GLU A 207 -6.49 27.23 16.94
N SER A 208 -5.38 26.65 17.40
CA SER A 208 -4.35 26.07 16.54
C SER A 208 -4.85 24.83 15.81
N TYR A 209 -5.65 23.98 16.48
CA TYR A 209 -6.20 22.78 15.85
C TYR A 209 -7.14 23.10 14.67
N ARG A 210 -7.92 24.18 14.76
CA ARG A 210 -8.82 24.63 13.68
C ARG A 210 -8.11 25.04 12.40
N GLU A 211 -6.81 25.30 12.45
CA GLU A 211 -6.00 25.65 11.28
C GLU A 211 -5.39 24.41 10.59
N THR A 212 -5.57 23.23 11.19
CA THR A 212 -4.97 21.98 10.68
C THR A 212 -5.80 21.37 9.53
N PRO A 213 -5.18 20.59 8.62
CA PRO A 213 -5.86 20.05 7.44
C PRO A 213 -7.06 19.13 7.74
N HIS A 214 -7.09 18.50 8.92
CA HIS A 214 -8.14 17.55 9.33
C HIS A 214 -9.10 18.11 10.38
N SER A 215 -9.09 19.42 10.63
CA SER A 215 -9.93 20.06 11.65
C SER A 215 -11.45 19.91 11.44
N ASN A 216 -11.88 19.50 10.24
CA ASN A 216 -13.29 19.28 9.90
C ASN A 216 -13.71 17.80 10.04
N LEU A 217 -12.77 16.90 10.35
CA LEU A 217 -13.08 15.50 10.65
C LEU A 217 -13.34 15.36 12.15
N ALA A 218 -14.30 14.51 12.52
CA ALA A 218 -14.50 14.17 13.92
C ALA A 218 -13.25 13.49 14.47
N CYS A 219 -12.88 13.78 15.72
CA CYS A 219 -11.75 13.11 16.39
C CYS A 219 -11.81 11.57 16.28
N THR A 220 -13.02 11.00 16.28
CA THR A 220 -13.28 9.55 16.19
C THR A 220 -13.01 8.95 14.81
N GLU A 221 -12.82 9.73 13.76
CA GLU A 221 -12.40 9.22 12.44
C GLU A 221 -10.95 8.73 12.47
N CYS A 222 -10.11 9.37 13.29
CA CYS A 222 -8.70 8.98 13.49
C CYS A 222 -8.49 8.21 14.80
N HIS A 223 -9.29 8.50 15.83
CA HIS A 223 -9.29 7.81 17.11
C HIS A 223 -10.55 6.94 17.25
N LEU A 224 -10.56 5.83 16.51
CA LEU A 224 -11.73 4.97 16.30
C LEU A 224 -12.41 4.52 17.60
N GLN A 225 -11.62 4.31 18.67
CA GLN A 225 -12.10 3.82 19.96
C GLN A 225 -12.07 4.92 21.03
N ALA A 226 -11.98 6.21 20.65
CA ALA A 226 -11.88 7.29 21.65
C ALA A 226 -13.18 7.48 22.44
N ALA A 227 -14.30 6.99 21.93
CA ALA A 227 -15.59 7.06 22.59
C ALA A 227 -15.98 5.73 23.27
N SER A 228 -15.01 4.96 23.75
CA SER A 228 -15.25 3.72 24.50
C SER A 228 -14.56 3.73 25.87
N PHE A 229 -14.95 2.78 26.72
CA PHE A 229 -14.10 2.36 27.84
C PHE A 229 -12.74 1.89 27.32
N GLU A 230 -11.73 1.87 28.19
CA GLU A 230 -10.33 1.71 27.78
C GLU A 230 -9.84 2.83 26.83
N HIS A 231 -10.35 4.06 27.01
CA HIS A 231 -10.04 5.24 26.18
C HIS A 231 -8.56 5.42 25.83
N GLY A 232 -7.63 5.04 26.72
CA GLY A 232 -6.19 5.14 26.48
C GLY A 232 -5.61 4.14 25.46
N ALA A 233 -6.32 3.07 25.12
CA ALA A 233 -5.85 1.97 24.28
C ALA A 233 -6.24 2.14 22.79
N GLN A 234 -5.93 3.30 22.21
CA GLN A 234 -6.29 3.60 20.83
C GLN A 234 -5.47 2.81 19.80
N GLN A 235 -6.16 2.21 18.83
CA GLN A 235 -5.52 1.64 17.65
C GLN A 235 -5.06 2.73 16.67
N THR A 236 -4.00 2.45 15.91
CA THR A 236 -3.55 3.34 14.84
C THR A 236 -4.46 3.22 13.62
N VAL A 237 -4.99 4.35 13.14
CA VAL A 237 -5.76 4.40 11.90
C VAL A 237 -4.86 4.13 10.68
N ASP A 238 -5.40 3.41 9.69
CA ASP A 238 -4.78 3.27 8.38
C ASP A 238 -5.05 4.53 7.54
N CYS A 239 -4.04 5.40 7.43
CA CYS A 239 -4.11 6.61 6.61
C CYS A 239 -4.44 6.30 5.13
N GLY A 240 -4.14 5.08 4.66
CA GLY A 240 -4.39 4.59 3.31
C GLY A 240 -5.87 4.51 2.93
N GLN A 241 -6.78 4.59 3.90
CA GLN A 241 -8.21 4.63 3.65
C GLN A 241 -8.67 5.95 3.01
N CYS A 242 -7.95 7.04 3.28
CA CYS A 242 -8.27 8.37 2.76
C CYS A 242 -7.16 8.95 1.87
N HIS A 243 -5.90 8.65 2.16
CA HIS A 243 -4.73 9.13 1.42
C HIS A 243 -4.13 8.02 0.57
N LEU A 244 -3.78 8.35 -0.67
CA LEU A 244 -3.14 7.40 -1.57
C LEU A 244 -1.63 7.59 -1.56
N PRO A 245 -0.83 6.51 -1.64
CA PRO A 245 0.62 6.64 -1.64
C PRO A 245 1.11 7.42 -2.87
N HIS A 246 2.15 8.22 -2.67
CA HIS A 246 2.73 9.03 -3.73
C HIS A 246 3.58 8.15 -4.67
N ASP A 247 3.61 8.48 -5.96
CA ASP A 247 4.47 7.77 -6.90
C ASP A 247 5.96 8.10 -6.69
N GLU A 248 6.84 7.26 -7.25
CA GLU A 248 8.30 7.36 -7.09
C GLU A 248 8.89 8.69 -7.60
N SER A 249 8.18 9.50 -8.39
CA SER A 249 8.66 10.82 -8.81
C SER A 249 8.58 11.85 -7.68
N THR A 250 7.61 11.70 -6.79
CA THR A 250 7.42 12.54 -5.60
C THR A 250 8.16 11.96 -4.41
N ALA A 251 8.03 10.66 -4.16
CA ALA A 251 8.63 10.00 -3.01
C ALA A 251 10.11 9.61 -3.21
N HIS A 252 10.67 9.82 -4.41
CA HIS A 252 12.01 9.40 -4.87
C HIS A 252 12.25 7.87 -4.92
N ASP A 253 11.56 7.10 -4.07
CA ASP A 253 11.44 5.65 -4.05
C ASP A 253 10.10 5.27 -3.37
N ALA A 254 9.63 4.04 -3.50
CA ALA A 254 8.26 3.69 -3.09
C ALA A 254 7.98 3.66 -1.57
N HIS A 255 9.00 3.78 -0.71
CA HIS A 255 8.89 3.83 0.76
C HIS A 255 7.89 2.81 1.39
N ALA A 256 7.69 1.65 0.76
CA ALA A 256 6.59 0.71 1.07
C ALA A 256 6.69 0.01 2.44
N SER A 257 7.83 0.13 3.11
CA SER A 257 8.09 -0.43 4.45
C SER A 257 8.16 0.65 5.54
N ILE A 258 7.67 1.85 5.24
CA ILE A 258 7.73 3.02 6.12
C ILE A 258 6.30 3.45 6.41
N ALA A 259 5.97 3.56 7.70
CA ALA A 259 4.69 4.08 8.14
C ALA A 259 4.55 5.55 7.71
N CYS A 260 3.42 5.94 7.13
CA CYS A 260 3.17 7.31 6.65
C CYS A 260 3.49 8.35 7.73
N GLN A 261 3.16 8.03 8.97
CA GLN A 261 3.37 8.88 10.13
C GLN A 261 4.83 9.26 10.38
N ALA A 262 5.80 8.39 10.02
CA ALA A 262 7.22 8.69 10.19
C ALA A 262 7.66 9.92 9.37
N CYS A 263 6.97 10.20 8.26
CA CYS A 263 7.21 11.37 7.42
C CYS A 263 6.19 12.49 7.67
N HIS A 264 4.91 12.13 7.87
CA HIS A 264 3.79 13.07 7.86
C HIS A 264 3.42 13.65 9.23
N LEU A 265 3.80 13.01 10.36
CA LEU A 265 3.56 13.58 11.68
C LEU A 265 4.72 14.50 12.10
N GLN A 266 4.41 15.56 12.84
CA GLN A 266 5.42 16.38 13.50
C GLN A 266 5.80 15.79 14.86
N ASP A 267 6.99 16.15 15.36
CA ASP A 267 7.54 15.72 16.65
C ASP A 267 7.62 14.19 16.84
N VAL A 268 7.83 13.46 15.76
CA VAL A 268 8.06 12.01 15.79
C VAL A 268 9.46 11.65 15.32
N GLU A 269 10.03 10.62 15.93
CA GLU A 269 11.27 9.99 15.51
C GLU A 269 10.96 8.69 14.75
N PRO A 270 11.47 8.54 13.52
CA PRO A 270 11.39 7.28 12.79
C PRO A 270 12.21 6.20 13.51
N VAL A 271 11.59 5.06 13.78
CA VAL A 271 12.27 3.94 14.43
C VAL A 271 12.03 2.65 13.68
N LYS A 272 13.08 1.85 13.58
CA LYS A 272 12.97 0.54 12.97
C LYS A 272 12.44 -0.45 13.98
N ASP A 273 11.32 -1.08 13.64
CA ASP A 273 10.73 -2.13 14.45
C ASP A 273 11.53 -3.43 14.30
N ALA A 274 11.81 -4.08 15.43
CA ALA A 274 12.69 -5.26 15.47
C ALA A 274 11.99 -6.54 14.98
N GLU A 275 10.66 -6.60 15.11
CA GLU A 275 9.86 -7.78 14.76
C GLU A 275 9.46 -7.77 13.29
N SER A 276 8.86 -6.67 12.84
CA SER A 276 8.40 -6.51 11.45
C SER A 276 9.51 -6.09 10.50
N GLY A 277 10.55 -5.39 10.99
CA GLY A 277 11.57 -4.75 10.16
C GLY A 277 11.10 -3.45 9.48
N TYR A 278 9.86 -3.02 9.74
CA TYR A 278 9.28 -1.80 9.15
C TYR A 278 9.77 -0.57 9.93
N ILE A 279 9.79 0.58 9.27
CA ILE A 279 10.09 1.85 9.91
C ILE A 279 8.77 2.42 10.43
N LEU A 280 8.59 2.35 11.74
CA LEU A 280 7.50 2.95 12.47
C LEU A 280 7.94 4.32 12.99
N TRP A 281 7.16 4.86 13.92
CA TRP A 281 7.40 6.15 14.53
C TRP A 281 7.25 6.02 16.04
N LYS A 282 8.04 6.81 16.77
CA LYS A 282 7.89 7.00 18.22
C LYS A 282 7.81 8.50 18.50
N ARG A 283 7.24 8.82 19.64
CA ARG A 283 7.08 10.20 20.11
C ARG A 283 7.54 10.27 21.55
N GLU A 284 8.34 11.29 21.86
CA GLU A 284 8.58 11.67 23.25
C GLU A 284 7.37 12.49 23.76
N ARG A 285 6.80 12.08 24.89
CA ARG A 285 5.63 12.76 25.46
C ARG A 285 6.09 13.93 26.33
N HIS A 286 5.88 15.15 25.86
CA HIS A 286 6.07 16.37 26.66
C HIS A 286 4.72 16.87 27.15
N LEU A 287 4.43 16.76 28.45
CA LEU A 287 3.11 17.07 29.02
C LEU A 287 2.76 18.57 29.02
N ASN A 288 3.77 19.44 28.95
CA ASN A 288 3.60 20.90 29.05
C ASN A 288 3.58 21.62 27.69
N GLU A 289 3.65 20.89 26.59
CA GLU A 289 3.73 21.46 25.24
C GLU A 289 2.60 20.92 24.36
N PRO A 290 1.99 21.73 23.49
CA PRO A 290 0.97 21.26 22.56
C PRO A 290 1.50 20.14 21.67
N LEU A 291 0.62 19.19 21.34
CA LEU A 291 0.95 18.06 20.48
C LEU A 291 0.95 18.45 19.00
N GLY A 292 2.14 18.55 18.38
CA GLY A 292 2.32 18.79 16.95
C GLY A 292 1.79 17.68 16.04
N VAL A 293 1.48 16.48 16.57
CA VAL A 293 0.95 15.37 15.76
C VAL A 293 -0.38 15.68 15.07
N HIS A 294 -1.16 16.63 15.56
CA HIS A 294 -2.40 17.08 14.91
C HIS A 294 -2.17 18.12 13.82
N GLU A 295 -1.01 18.77 13.79
CA GLU A 295 -0.71 19.77 12.78
C GLU A 295 -0.73 19.12 11.39
N MET A 296 -0.15 17.92 11.24
CA MET A 296 -0.14 17.10 10.01
C MET A 296 0.21 17.90 8.72
N ILE A 297 0.91 19.02 8.89
CA ILE A 297 1.43 19.84 7.81
C ILE A 297 2.77 19.24 7.41
N ILE A 298 2.89 18.83 6.15
CA ILE A 298 4.16 18.41 5.58
C ILE A 298 4.83 19.66 5.03
N PRO A 299 6.06 20.00 5.46
CA PRO A 299 6.80 21.08 4.82
C PRO A 299 7.07 20.72 3.34
N GLU A 300 6.99 21.71 2.43
CA GLU A 300 7.17 21.50 0.98
C GLU A 300 8.60 21.09 0.58
N ASP A 301 9.53 21.04 1.53
CA ASP A 301 10.95 20.77 1.29
C ASP A 301 11.36 19.32 1.63
N GLU A 302 12.56 18.92 1.18
CA GLU A 302 13.15 17.62 1.52
C GLU A 302 13.56 17.52 3.01
N ALA A 303 13.16 18.45 3.90
CA ALA A 303 13.56 18.40 5.31
C ALA A 303 12.99 17.17 6.01
N ALA A 304 11.77 16.75 5.65
CA ALA A 304 11.18 15.52 6.17
C ALA A 304 12.02 14.28 5.81
N CYS A 305 12.62 14.24 4.61
CA CYS A 305 13.48 13.13 4.19
C CYS A 305 14.71 12.99 5.11
N ARG A 306 15.25 14.10 5.63
CA ARG A 306 16.45 14.10 6.49
C ARG A 306 16.25 13.44 7.85
N ARG A 307 15.01 13.18 8.26
CA ARG A 307 14.70 12.39 9.47
C ARG A 307 15.23 10.97 9.35
N CYS A 308 15.17 10.38 8.15
CA CYS A 308 15.72 9.05 7.87
C CYS A 308 17.06 9.13 7.11
N HIS A 309 17.20 10.08 6.20
CA HIS A 309 18.38 10.24 5.33
C HIS A 309 19.45 11.12 5.99
N SER A 310 20.09 10.56 7.02
CA SER A 310 21.18 11.20 7.76
C SER A 310 22.34 10.23 7.99
N ARG A 311 23.54 10.76 8.24
CA ARG A 311 24.72 9.93 8.53
C ARG A 311 24.55 9.22 9.86
N GLY A 312 24.85 7.93 9.90
CA GLY A 312 24.73 7.12 11.11
C GLY A 312 23.28 6.87 11.54
N ASN A 313 22.31 7.00 10.64
CA ASN A 313 20.92 6.66 10.95
C ASN A 313 20.80 5.17 11.29
N THR A 314 19.89 4.86 12.21
CA THR A 314 19.64 3.49 12.70
C THR A 314 18.47 2.81 11.97
N VAL A 315 17.79 3.53 11.08
CA VAL A 315 16.62 3.03 10.32
C VAL A 315 17.02 2.24 9.06
N GLY A 316 18.30 2.27 8.68
CA GLY A 316 18.80 1.53 7.52
C GLY A 316 18.53 2.24 6.19
N ALA A 317 18.40 3.57 6.21
CA ALA A 317 18.24 4.40 5.02
C ALA A 317 19.61 4.87 4.49
N SER A 318 19.68 5.24 3.21
CA SER A 318 20.85 5.92 2.65
C SER A 318 21.01 7.29 3.32
N ALA A 319 22.22 7.65 3.76
CA ALA A 319 22.47 8.99 4.33
C ALA A 319 22.25 10.12 3.29
N ALA A 320 22.36 9.79 2.00
CA ALA A 320 22.01 10.71 0.91
C ALA A 320 20.52 10.54 0.54
N VAL A 321 19.82 11.66 0.38
CA VAL A 321 18.54 11.73 -0.34
C VAL A 321 18.85 11.59 -1.83
N LEU A 322 18.48 10.44 -2.40
CA LEU A 322 18.74 10.13 -3.81
C LEU A 322 17.59 10.67 -4.68
N PRO A 323 17.87 11.09 -5.92
CA PRO A 323 16.82 11.55 -6.82
C PRO A 323 15.93 10.37 -7.27
N PRO A 324 14.72 10.65 -7.77
CA PRO A 324 13.86 9.63 -8.35
C PRO A 324 14.56 8.93 -9.52
N LYS A 325 14.34 7.62 -9.65
CA LYS A 325 14.86 6.85 -10.79
C LYS A 325 14.24 7.38 -12.09
N SER A 326 15.07 7.83 -13.01
CA SER A 326 14.65 8.58 -14.19
C SER A 326 14.28 7.70 -15.38
N VAL A 327 13.92 8.32 -16.51
CA VAL A 327 13.56 7.63 -17.75
C VAL A 327 14.67 6.72 -18.30
N ILE A 328 15.96 6.99 -18.00
CA ILE A 328 17.06 6.12 -18.46
C ILE A 328 17.13 4.80 -17.69
N CYS A 329 16.52 4.71 -16.50
CA CYS A 329 16.45 3.50 -15.69
C CYS A 329 15.26 2.61 -16.07
N MET A 330 14.23 3.19 -16.71
CA MET A 330 12.98 2.51 -17.07
C MET A 330 13.14 1.19 -17.85
N PRO A 331 14.12 1.02 -18.76
CA PRO A 331 14.35 -0.28 -19.40
C PRO A 331 14.67 -1.43 -18.44
N CYS A 332 15.15 -1.13 -17.22
CA CYS A 332 15.70 -2.12 -16.31
C CYS A 332 14.82 -2.43 -15.09
N HIS A 333 13.99 -1.51 -14.62
CA HIS A 333 13.09 -1.71 -13.45
C HIS A 333 12.05 -0.58 -13.37
N THR A 334 11.23 -0.58 -12.32
CA THR A 334 10.27 0.51 -12.03
C THR A 334 11.01 1.85 -11.93
N ALA A 335 10.59 2.83 -12.72
CA ALA A 335 11.22 4.14 -12.79
C ALA A 335 10.19 5.17 -13.24
N THR A 336 10.57 6.44 -13.19
CA THR A 336 9.71 7.58 -13.45
C THR A 336 9.98 8.19 -14.83
N LEU A 337 9.14 9.13 -15.24
CA LEU A 337 9.36 9.96 -16.42
C LEU A 337 10.18 11.23 -16.12
N SER A 338 10.89 11.26 -14.99
CA SER A 338 11.67 12.42 -14.57
C SER A 338 12.92 12.62 -15.43
N PHE A 339 13.31 13.89 -15.56
CA PHE A 339 14.53 14.34 -16.24
C PHE A 339 15.44 15.17 -15.31
N GLY A 340 15.19 15.10 -14.01
CA GLY A 340 15.68 16.07 -13.02
C GLY A 340 17.15 15.95 -12.63
N ASP A 341 17.80 14.80 -12.89
CA ASP A 341 19.21 14.61 -12.53
C ASP A 341 20.17 14.83 -13.72
N ASN A 342 21.35 15.36 -13.42
CA ASN A 342 22.37 15.70 -14.42
C ASN A 342 22.83 14.50 -15.26
N ILE A 343 22.86 13.28 -14.70
CA ILE A 343 23.32 12.09 -15.42
C ILE A 343 22.33 11.74 -16.52
N THR A 344 21.04 11.78 -16.22
CA THR A 344 19.95 11.57 -17.17
C THR A 344 19.97 12.60 -18.29
N THR A 345 20.02 13.89 -17.93
CA THR A 345 20.00 14.98 -18.93
C THR A 345 21.16 14.85 -19.89
N VAL A 346 22.39 14.69 -19.39
CA VAL A 346 23.59 14.56 -20.23
C VAL A 346 23.53 13.29 -21.09
N SER A 347 23.13 12.16 -20.52
CA SER A 347 23.05 10.89 -21.25
C SER A 347 22.07 10.95 -22.41
N LEU A 348 20.90 11.56 -22.20
CA LEU A 348 19.88 11.70 -23.25
C LEU A 348 20.30 12.67 -24.35
N ILE A 349 20.90 13.82 -24.00
CA ILE A 349 21.40 14.78 -24.99
C ILE A 349 22.41 14.08 -25.90
N VAL A 350 23.41 13.41 -25.33
CA VAL A 350 24.45 12.73 -26.12
C VAL A 350 23.85 11.57 -26.93
N PHE A 351 22.90 10.82 -26.35
CA PHE A 351 22.19 9.75 -27.06
C PHE A 351 21.42 10.26 -28.29
N PHE A 352 20.58 11.30 -28.14
CA PHE A 352 19.78 11.81 -29.25
C PHE A 352 20.63 12.49 -30.32
N VAL A 353 21.66 13.24 -29.94
CA VAL A 353 22.64 13.82 -30.89
C VAL A 353 23.36 12.69 -31.63
N GLY A 354 23.82 11.67 -30.92
CA GLY A 354 24.46 10.48 -31.51
C GLY A 354 23.57 9.70 -32.46
N LEU A 355 22.30 9.50 -32.09
CA LEU A 355 21.31 8.84 -32.92
C LEU A 355 21.03 9.65 -34.19
N GLY A 356 20.84 10.96 -34.06
CA GLY A 356 20.66 11.87 -35.20
C GLY A 356 21.83 11.82 -36.17
N MET A 357 23.07 11.93 -35.69
CA MET A 357 24.27 11.82 -36.52
C MET A 357 24.36 10.46 -37.22
N SER A 358 24.06 9.37 -36.51
CA SER A 358 24.11 8.02 -37.07
C SER A 358 23.08 7.82 -38.18
N LEU A 359 21.85 8.31 -37.98
CA LEU A 359 20.79 8.27 -38.99
C LEU A 359 21.13 9.15 -40.21
N LEU A 360 21.67 10.36 -40.01
CA LEU A 360 22.10 11.24 -41.09
C LEU A 360 23.21 10.60 -41.94
N LEU A 361 24.18 9.94 -41.31
CA LEU A 361 25.23 9.19 -42.02
C LEU A 361 24.65 8.02 -42.82
N MET A 362 23.71 7.26 -42.25
CA MET A 362 23.04 6.17 -42.95
C MET A 362 22.24 6.66 -44.17
N LEU A 363 21.53 7.78 -44.04
CA LEU A 363 20.79 8.39 -45.15
C LEU A 363 21.73 8.93 -46.24
N SER A 364 22.87 9.51 -45.85
CA SER A 364 23.88 10.04 -46.78
C SER A 364 24.53 8.93 -47.62
N VAL A 365 24.85 7.78 -47.01
CA VAL A 365 25.37 6.60 -47.73
C VAL A 365 24.32 6.00 -48.67
N SER A 366 23.05 6.05 -48.30
CA SER A 366 21.94 5.56 -49.14
C SER A 366 21.75 6.40 -50.41
N TYR A 367 21.91 7.74 -50.32
CA TYR A 367 21.81 8.67 -51.45
C TYR A 367 22.94 8.50 -52.49
N GLY A 368 24.10 7.94 -52.10
CA GLY A 368 25.24 7.68 -52.99
C GLY A 368 25.11 6.43 -53.87
N LYS A 369 24.15 5.54 -53.59
CA LYS A 369 23.83 4.38 -54.43
C LYS A 369 22.59 4.68 -55.26
N LYS A 370 22.74 4.74 -56.59
CA LYS A 370 21.66 5.03 -57.56
C LYS A 370 20.47 4.06 -57.55
N ASP A 371 20.50 2.99 -56.75
CA ASP A 371 19.42 1.98 -56.65
C ASP A 371 18.87 1.77 -55.22
N SER A 372 18.95 2.78 -54.34
CA SER A 372 18.38 2.69 -52.98
C SER A 372 16.93 3.15 -52.93
N ALA A 373 16.00 2.37 -53.49
CA ALA A 373 14.55 2.60 -53.38
C ALA A 373 14.00 2.30 -51.96
N VAL A 374 14.64 2.78 -50.90
CA VAL A 374 14.26 2.45 -49.51
C VAL A 374 13.60 3.62 -48.77
N LEU A 375 13.68 4.86 -49.27
CA LEU A 375 13.04 6.00 -48.58
C LEU A 375 12.49 7.09 -49.51
N THR A 376 11.98 6.73 -50.68
CA THR A 376 11.16 7.67 -51.46
C THR A 376 9.74 7.62 -50.92
N GLY A 377 9.21 8.75 -50.45
CA GLY A 377 7.87 8.94 -49.83
C GLY A 377 6.65 8.58 -50.70
N LYS A 378 6.81 7.71 -51.69
CA LYS A 378 5.76 7.16 -52.56
C LYS A 378 5.02 5.96 -51.94
N THR A 379 5.47 5.42 -50.80
CA THR A 379 4.81 4.29 -50.13
C THR A 379 3.77 4.70 -49.09
N ILE A 380 3.83 5.92 -48.54
CA ILE A 380 2.85 6.41 -47.56
C ILE A 380 1.56 6.90 -48.25
N ALA A 381 1.62 7.27 -49.54
CA ALA A 381 0.46 7.77 -50.30
C ALA A 381 -0.43 6.69 -50.93
N LEU A 382 -0.26 5.40 -50.59
CA LEU A 382 -0.98 4.29 -51.26
C LEU A 382 -1.66 3.31 -50.28
N GLU A 383 -2.02 3.77 -49.08
CA GLU A 383 -2.82 2.97 -48.13
C GLU A 383 -4.34 3.09 -48.33
N ALA A 384 -4.82 3.92 -49.26
CA ALA A 384 -6.26 4.18 -49.42
C ALA A 384 -7.01 3.19 -50.35
N ALA A 385 -6.37 2.16 -50.90
CA ALA A 385 -6.95 1.34 -51.99
C ALA A 385 -7.06 -0.18 -51.70
N GLY A 386 -6.99 -0.62 -50.44
CA GLY A 386 -7.13 -2.03 -50.06
C GLY A 386 -8.43 -2.32 -49.29
N GLY A 387 -9.24 -3.27 -49.78
CA GLY A 387 -10.47 -3.72 -49.09
C GLY A 387 -10.22 -4.30 -47.69
N THR A 388 -11.26 -4.31 -46.85
CA THR A 388 -11.23 -4.69 -45.41
C THR A 388 -10.58 -6.06 -45.13
N ASN A 389 -10.75 -7.04 -46.03
CA ASN A 389 -10.15 -8.36 -45.93
C ASN A 389 -8.63 -8.38 -46.16
N ALA A 390 -8.11 -7.53 -47.06
CA ALA A 390 -6.67 -7.39 -47.27
C ALA A 390 -6.00 -6.74 -46.06
N ARG A 391 -6.67 -5.76 -45.43
CA ARG A 391 -6.20 -5.11 -44.19
C ARG A 391 -6.12 -6.10 -43.02
N LYS A 392 -7.13 -6.95 -42.84
CA LYS A 392 -7.15 -7.99 -41.79
C LYS A 392 -6.07 -9.06 -41.99
N LEU A 393 -5.85 -9.52 -43.22
CA LEU A 393 -4.81 -10.50 -43.54
C LEU A 393 -3.40 -9.92 -43.37
N ASN A 394 -3.20 -8.65 -43.73
CA ASN A 394 -1.93 -7.93 -43.51
C ASN A 394 -1.65 -7.76 -42.02
N MET A 395 -2.67 -7.46 -41.22
CA MET A 395 -2.53 -7.38 -39.76
C MET A 395 -2.13 -8.72 -39.12
N ILE A 396 -2.70 -9.85 -39.55
CA ILE A 396 -2.33 -11.19 -39.05
C ILE A 396 -0.88 -11.54 -39.42
N ARG A 397 -0.46 -11.25 -40.66
CA ARG A 397 0.93 -11.48 -41.10
C ARG A 397 1.91 -10.60 -40.34
N PHE A 398 1.58 -9.33 -40.16
CA PHE A 398 2.36 -8.39 -39.37
C PHE A 398 2.52 -8.86 -37.92
N ALA A 399 1.41 -9.25 -37.28
CA ALA A 399 1.44 -9.81 -35.92
C ALA A 399 2.29 -11.09 -35.84
N LYS A 400 2.17 -11.99 -36.83
CA LYS A 400 2.99 -13.20 -36.91
C LYS A 400 4.48 -12.89 -37.05
N GLU A 401 4.86 -11.93 -37.88
CA GLU A 401 6.25 -11.51 -38.05
C GLU A 401 6.82 -10.89 -36.78
N ILE A 402 6.06 -10.01 -36.09
CA ILE A 402 6.47 -9.44 -34.81
C ILE A 402 6.63 -10.55 -33.76
N VAL A 403 5.62 -11.38 -33.56
CA VAL A 403 5.65 -12.41 -32.51
C VAL A 403 6.75 -13.44 -32.78
N LEU A 404 6.80 -14.02 -33.98
CA LEU A 404 7.76 -15.11 -34.24
C LEU A 404 9.18 -14.60 -34.46
N ASN A 405 9.37 -13.48 -35.17
CA ASN A 405 10.70 -13.06 -35.61
C ASN A 405 11.30 -11.95 -34.74
N VAL A 406 10.49 -11.08 -34.12
CA VAL A 406 10.98 -10.06 -33.17
C VAL A 406 11.02 -10.64 -31.75
N PHE A 407 9.90 -11.16 -31.25
CA PHE A 407 9.80 -11.63 -29.86
C PHE A 407 10.47 -13.00 -29.64
N PHE A 408 10.06 -14.03 -30.39
CA PHE A 408 10.65 -15.38 -30.26
C PHE A 408 11.96 -15.56 -31.03
N GLN A 409 12.37 -14.58 -31.84
CA GLN A 409 13.63 -14.59 -32.58
C GLN A 409 13.83 -15.85 -33.44
N LYS A 410 12.76 -16.38 -34.04
CA LYS A 410 12.73 -17.65 -34.78
C LYS A 410 13.84 -17.77 -35.83
N ARG A 411 14.07 -16.71 -36.62
CA ARG A 411 15.14 -16.68 -37.64
C ARG A 411 16.54 -16.88 -37.04
N LEU A 412 16.77 -16.38 -35.82
CA LEU A 412 18.05 -16.57 -35.13
C LEU A 412 18.18 -18.00 -34.63
N PHE A 413 17.10 -18.57 -34.09
CA PHE A 413 17.03 -19.98 -33.66
C PHE A 413 17.34 -20.93 -34.81
N GLU A 414 16.68 -20.75 -35.95
CA GLU A 414 16.87 -21.57 -37.16
C GLU A 414 18.32 -21.50 -37.70
N ARG A 415 19.01 -20.37 -37.51
CA ARG A 415 20.40 -20.19 -37.99
C ARG A 415 21.44 -20.71 -37.00
N SER A 416 21.23 -20.49 -35.71
CA SER A 416 22.18 -20.88 -34.67
C SER A 416 21.50 -20.92 -33.30
N PRO A 417 21.11 -22.11 -32.82
CA PRO A 417 20.50 -22.28 -31.51
C PRO A 417 21.37 -21.72 -30.37
N GLY A 418 22.70 -21.84 -30.46
CA GLY A 418 23.62 -21.29 -29.46
C GLY A 418 23.63 -19.76 -29.41
N ARG A 419 23.56 -19.06 -30.56
CA ARG A 419 23.44 -17.59 -30.57
C ARG A 419 22.06 -17.15 -30.10
N TRP A 420 21.03 -17.92 -30.43
CA TRP A 420 19.67 -17.69 -29.93
C TRP A 420 19.60 -17.81 -28.40
N LEU A 421 20.24 -18.82 -27.80
CA LEU A 421 20.30 -18.97 -26.34
C LEU A 421 20.97 -17.76 -25.67
N ILE A 422 22.16 -17.37 -26.14
CA ILE A 422 22.89 -16.22 -25.59
C ILE A 422 22.06 -14.93 -25.72
N HIS A 423 21.46 -14.70 -26.88
CA HIS A 423 20.64 -13.52 -27.10
C HIS A 423 19.34 -13.57 -26.29
N GLY A 424 18.73 -14.74 -26.14
CA GLY A 424 17.55 -14.96 -25.29
C GLY A 424 17.83 -14.64 -23.81
N LEU A 425 18.99 -15.05 -23.29
CA LEU A 425 19.46 -14.72 -21.95
C LEU A 425 19.71 -13.22 -21.72
N LEU A 426 19.84 -12.42 -22.79
CA LEU A 426 19.98 -10.96 -22.69
C LEU A 426 18.64 -10.24 -22.94
N PHE A 427 17.93 -10.65 -23.98
CA PHE A 427 16.72 -9.97 -24.48
C PHE A 427 15.49 -10.23 -23.61
N PHE A 428 15.17 -11.50 -23.31
CA PHE A 428 13.96 -11.82 -22.56
C PHE A 428 13.94 -11.21 -21.16
N PRO A 429 15.00 -11.34 -20.32
CA PRO A 429 14.98 -10.70 -19.00
C PRO A 429 14.91 -9.17 -19.10
N MET A 430 15.57 -8.53 -20.06
CA MET A 430 15.45 -7.08 -20.25
C MET A 430 14.02 -6.67 -20.66
N ALA A 431 13.40 -7.40 -21.59
CA ALA A 431 12.03 -7.14 -22.03
C ALA A 431 11.01 -7.35 -20.90
N LEU A 432 11.19 -8.40 -20.09
CA LEU A 432 10.36 -8.68 -18.92
C LEU A 432 10.50 -7.59 -17.86
N ARG A 433 11.73 -7.16 -17.54
CA ARG A 433 11.99 -6.08 -16.59
C ARG A 433 11.42 -4.74 -17.05
N PHE A 434 11.53 -4.41 -18.34
CA PHE A 434 10.91 -3.23 -18.92
C PHE A 434 9.38 -3.29 -18.80
N LEU A 435 8.76 -4.43 -19.14
CA LEU A 435 7.32 -4.61 -19.00
C LEU A 435 6.87 -4.46 -17.54
N TRP A 436 7.61 -5.06 -16.60
CA TRP A 436 7.37 -4.92 -15.17
C TRP A 436 7.40 -3.44 -14.75
N GLY A 437 8.44 -2.71 -15.18
CA GLY A 437 8.60 -1.28 -14.91
C GLY A 437 7.45 -0.43 -15.45
N ILE A 438 7.02 -0.67 -16.70
CA ILE A 438 5.91 0.07 -17.33
C ILE A 438 4.57 -0.25 -16.66
N VAL A 439 4.31 -1.50 -16.31
CA VAL A 439 3.07 -1.89 -15.62
C VAL A 439 3.00 -1.22 -14.25
N ALA A 440 4.10 -1.27 -13.50
CA ALA A 440 4.23 -0.62 -12.21
C ALA A 440 4.00 0.90 -12.28
N LEU A 441 4.71 1.59 -13.19
CA LEU A 441 4.58 3.03 -13.39
C LEU A 441 3.16 3.41 -13.83
N SER A 442 2.59 2.68 -14.80
CA SER A 442 1.24 2.97 -15.29
C SER A 442 0.20 2.75 -14.19
N GLY A 443 0.37 1.69 -13.39
CA GLY A 443 -0.47 1.40 -12.24
C GLY A 443 -0.41 2.51 -11.20
N SER A 444 0.79 2.95 -10.80
CA SER A 444 0.96 3.97 -9.77
C SER A 444 0.40 5.32 -10.20
N LEU A 445 0.51 5.67 -11.48
CA LEU A 445 -0.01 6.94 -12.00
C LEU A 445 -1.52 6.93 -12.24
N TRP A 446 -2.09 5.82 -12.72
CA TRP A 446 -3.50 5.80 -13.15
C TRP A 446 -4.47 5.23 -12.13
N ARG A 447 -4.00 4.30 -11.28
CA ARG A 447 -4.80 3.58 -10.29
C ARG A 447 -4.00 3.32 -8.99
N PRO A 448 -3.56 4.36 -8.28
CA PRO A 448 -2.80 4.21 -7.03
C PRO A 448 -3.58 3.52 -5.89
N GLN A 449 -4.90 3.40 -5.99
CA GLN A 449 -5.71 2.63 -5.02
C GLN A 449 -5.55 1.10 -5.15
N TRP A 450 -4.92 0.61 -6.22
CA TRP A 450 -4.75 -0.83 -6.43
C TRP A 450 -3.57 -1.38 -5.63
N GLN A 451 -3.87 -2.10 -4.54
CA GLN A 451 -2.86 -2.66 -3.63
C GLN A 451 -1.81 -3.55 -4.32
N TRP A 452 -2.20 -4.31 -5.35
CA TRP A 452 -1.26 -5.16 -6.09
C TRP A 452 -0.19 -4.36 -6.86
N VAL A 453 -0.47 -3.10 -7.23
CA VAL A 453 0.51 -2.22 -7.89
C VAL A 453 1.66 -1.93 -6.94
N TRP A 454 1.35 -1.62 -5.68
CA TRP A 454 2.36 -1.36 -4.66
C TRP A 454 3.17 -2.60 -4.30
N GLN A 455 2.58 -3.80 -4.37
CA GLN A 455 3.32 -5.06 -4.23
C GLN A 455 4.34 -5.29 -5.36
N VAL A 456 3.98 -4.89 -6.59
CA VAL A 456 4.87 -4.98 -7.78
C VAL A 456 6.01 -3.97 -7.71
N ILE A 457 5.78 -2.81 -7.09
CA ILE A 457 6.78 -1.76 -6.89
C ILE A 457 7.67 -2.08 -5.68
N ASP A 458 7.11 -2.66 -4.63
CA ASP A 458 7.83 -2.99 -3.41
C ASP A 458 8.94 -4.01 -3.68
N LYS A 459 10.19 -3.55 -3.49
CA LYS A 459 11.40 -4.35 -3.67
C LYS A 459 11.53 -5.44 -2.60
N ASN A 460 10.90 -5.26 -1.45
CA ASN A 460 10.91 -6.25 -0.38
C ASN A 460 9.91 -7.38 -0.63
N ASN A 461 8.93 -7.19 -1.51
CA ASN A 461 7.99 -8.23 -1.89
C ASN A 461 8.74 -9.43 -2.50
N GLY A 462 8.47 -10.64 -2.00
CA GLY A 462 9.19 -11.84 -2.41
C GLY A 462 9.08 -12.15 -3.92
N VAL A 463 7.96 -11.85 -4.56
CA VAL A 463 7.79 -12.07 -6.00
C VAL A 463 8.65 -11.10 -6.80
N THR A 464 8.62 -9.82 -6.43
CA THR A 464 9.43 -8.76 -7.05
C THR A 464 10.92 -9.04 -6.88
N ALA A 465 11.34 -9.38 -5.66
CA ALA A 465 12.71 -9.78 -5.31
C ALA A 465 13.21 -10.96 -6.15
N PHE A 466 12.46 -12.07 -6.17
CA PHE A 466 12.80 -13.26 -6.96
C PHE A 466 12.90 -12.96 -8.46
N PHE A 467 11.93 -12.21 -9.00
CA PHE A 467 11.90 -11.86 -10.41
C PHE A 467 13.14 -11.06 -10.83
N PHE A 468 13.53 -10.07 -10.04
CA PHE A 468 14.68 -9.24 -10.36
C PHE A 468 16.02 -9.97 -10.17
N ASP A 469 16.15 -10.88 -9.20
CA ASP A 469 17.36 -11.69 -9.05
C ASP A 469 17.50 -12.73 -10.17
N MET A 470 16.41 -13.44 -10.49
CA MET A 470 16.40 -14.44 -11.56
C MET A 470 16.74 -13.81 -12.92
N THR A 471 16.07 -12.70 -13.26
CA THR A 471 16.34 -11.99 -14.53
C THR A 471 17.75 -11.39 -14.55
N GLY A 472 18.28 -10.95 -13.41
CA GLY A 472 19.67 -10.50 -13.27
C GLY A 472 20.68 -11.61 -13.60
N ILE A 473 20.48 -12.82 -13.07
CA ILE A 473 21.35 -13.98 -13.35
C ILE A 473 21.28 -14.37 -14.82
N MET A 474 20.10 -14.34 -15.42
CA MET A 474 19.95 -14.61 -16.85
C MET A 474 20.82 -13.65 -17.68
N ILE A 475 20.73 -12.34 -17.40
CA ILE A 475 21.55 -11.32 -18.09
C ILE A 475 23.03 -11.58 -17.85
N PHE A 476 23.44 -11.79 -16.59
CA PHE A 476 24.84 -12.03 -16.24
C PHE A 476 25.41 -13.26 -16.95
N SER A 477 24.65 -14.37 -16.97
CA SER A 477 25.01 -15.60 -17.68
C SER A 477 25.12 -15.36 -19.19
N GLY A 478 24.16 -14.62 -19.77
CA GLY A 478 24.20 -14.21 -21.17
C GLY A 478 25.44 -13.38 -21.51
N VAL A 479 25.82 -12.44 -20.65
CA VAL A 479 27.04 -11.62 -20.80
C VAL A 479 28.29 -12.50 -20.73
N ILE A 480 28.42 -13.39 -19.75
CA ILE A 480 29.55 -14.31 -19.62
C ILE A 480 29.67 -15.18 -20.87
N MET A 481 28.58 -15.78 -21.34
CA MET A 481 28.58 -16.62 -22.53
C MET A 481 28.90 -15.83 -23.80
N ALA A 482 28.42 -14.60 -23.92
CA ALA A 482 28.72 -13.72 -25.05
C ALA A 482 30.21 -13.30 -25.06
N LEU A 483 30.77 -12.98 -23.90
CA LEU A 483 32.17 -12.62 -23.73
C LEU A 483 33.10 -13.83 -23.94
N SER A 484 32.79 -14.99 -23.36
CA SER A 484 33.58 -16.21 -23.58
C SER A 484 33.60 -16.58 -25.06
N ARG A 485 32.44 -16.54 -25.73
CA ARG A 485 32.38 -16.73 -27.18
C ARG A 485 33.20 -15.68 -27.92
N HIS A 486 33.22 -14.43 -27.48
CA HIS A 486 34.05 -13.39 -28.09
C HIS A 486 35.56 -13.69 -27.98
N LEU A 487 36.00 -14.28 -26.86
CA LEU A 487 37.39 -14.66 -26.62
C LEU A 487 37.81 -15.93 -27.39
N PHE A 488 36.91 -16.90 -27.53
CA PHE A 488 37.21 -18.19 -28.18
C PHE A 488 36.95 -18.22 -29.70
N ASP A 489 36.08 -17.36 -30.23
CA ASP A 489 35.73 -17.31 -31.65
C ASP A 489 36.83 -16.57 -32.44
N ARG A 490 37.86 -17.33 -32.87
CA ARG A 490 38.98 -16.87 -33.73
C ARG A 490 38.59 -16.75 -35.22
N SER A 491 37.32 -16.59 -35.56
CA SER A 491 36.88 -16.50 -36.97
C SER A 491 37.62 -15.37 -37.72
N HIS A 492 38.01 -15.69 -38.96
CA HIS A 492 38.83 -14.84 -39.83
C HIS A 492 38.40 -13.38 -39.77
N ARG A 493 39.34 -12.52 -39.37
CA ARG A 493 39.20 -11.06 -39.46
C ARG A 493 38.87 -10.71 -40.91
N ILE A 494 37.60 -10.41 -41.19
CA ILE A 494 37.21 -9.90 -42.49
C ILE A 494 37.85 -8.51 -42.61
N VAL A 495 38.81 -8.38 -43.52
CA VAL A 495 39.54 -7.13 -43.77
C VAL A 495 38.52 -6.05 -44.19
N GLY A 496 38.53 -4.91 -43.51
CA GLY A 496 37.64 -3.77 -43.80
C GLY A 496 36.44 -3.58 -42.87
N LEU A 497 36.17 -4.51 -41.93
CA LEU A 497 35.10 -4.32 -40.93
C LEU A 497 35.65 -3.82 -39.58
N PRO A 498 34.98 -2.85 -38.90
CA PRO A 498 35.37 -2.38 -37.58
C PRO A 498 35.47 -3.50 -36.56
N ARG A 499 36.44 -3.40 -35.63
CA ARG A 499 36.63 -4.38 -34.54
C ARG A 499 35.30 -4.64 -33.82
N ARG A 500 35.04 -5.91 -33.52
CA ARG A 500 33.92 -6.31 -32.65
C ARG A 500 34.26 -5.82 -31.24
N SER A 501 33.64 -4.72 -30.81
CA SER A 501 33.87 -4.16 -29.47
C SER A 501 33.06 -4.93 -28.42
N SER A 502 33.74 -5.40 -27.37
CA SER A 502 33.12 -6.02 -26.18
C SER A 502 32.64 -4.99 -25.16
N LEU A 503 32.90 -3.69 -25.37
CA LEU A 503 32.60 -2.64 -24.40
C LEU A 503 31.13 -2.62 -23.97
N ALA A 504 30.20 -2.79 -24.90
CA ALA A 504 28.77 -2.91 -24.60
C ALA A 504 28.44 -4.04 -23.61
N LEU A 505 29.09 -5.20 -23.78
CA LEU A 505 28.89 -6.34 -22.89
C LEU A 505 29.53 -6.11 -21.52
N VAL A 506 30.68 -5.43 -21.48
CA VAL A 506 31.35 -5.05 -20.22
C VAL A 506 30.51 -4.03 -19.46
N LEU A 507 29.97 -3.01 -20.12
CA LEU A 507 29.05 -2.04 -19.52
C LEU A 507 27.80 -2.73 -18.98
N LEU A 508 27.15 -3.58 -19.79
CA LEU A 508 25.96 -4.31 -19.36
C LEU A 508 26.26 -5.24 -18.17
N GLY A 509 27.37 -5.98 -18.21
CA GLY A 509 27.82 -6.80 -17.09
C GLY A 509 28.10 -5.99 -15.83
N GLY A 510 28.73 -4.82 -15.97
CA GLY A 510 29.00 -3.89 -14.87
C GLY A 510 27.72 -3.36 -14.22
N ILE A 511 26.72 -2.97 -15.02
CA ILE A 511 25.40 -2.54 -14.52
C ILE A 511 24.78 -3.64 -13.66
N VAL A 512 24.76 -4.89 -14.14
CA VAL A 512 24.17 -6.03 -13.41
C VAL A 512 24.93 -6.34 -12.12
N VAL A 513 26.27 -6.36 -12.16
CA VAL A 513 27.10 -6.63 -10.99
C VAL A 513 26.90 -5.56 -9.92
N VAL A 514 26.94 -4.28 -10.29
CA VAL A 514 26.70 -3.19 -9.34
C VAL A 514 25.26 -3.24 -8.82
N GLY A 515 24.29 -3.62 -9.65
CA GLY A 515 22.89 -3.82 -9.23
C GLY A 515 22.75 -4.89 -8.14
N PHE A 516 23.42 -6.04 -8.29
CA PHE A 516 23.42 -7.08 -7.25
C PHE A 516 24.13 -6.64 -5.97
N VAL A 517 25.23 -5.90 -6.08
CA VAL A 517 25.92 -5.33 -4.92
C VAL A 517 25.01 -4.36 -4.18
N LEU A 518 24.33 -3.46 -4.90
CA LEU A 518 23.38 -2.51 -4.32
C LEU A 518 22.22 -3.21 -3.62
N GLU A 519 21.67 -4.27 -4.21
CA GLU A 519 20.61 -5.05 -3.56
C GLU A 519 21.10 -5.72 -2.28
N GLY A 520 22.31 -6.28 -2.29
CA GLY A 520 22.92 -6.84 -1.08
C GLY A 520 23.19 -5.78 0.01
N MET A 521 23.65 -4.59 -0.38
CA MET A 521 23.82 -3.46 0.56
C MET A 521 22.47 -3.05 1.16
N ARG A 522 21.43 -2.92 0.31
CA ARG A 522 20.08 -2.57 0.73
C ARG A 522 19.54 -3.56 1.75
N ILE A 523 19.62 -4.87 1.48
CA ILE A 523 19.16 -5.92 2.39
C ILE A 523 19.93 -5.89 3.72
N ALA A 524 21.25 -5.67 3.67
CA ALA A 524 22.07 -5.56 4.88
C ALA A 524 21.65 -4.34 5.73
N MET A 525 21.41 -3.18 5.11
CA MET A 525 20.96 -1.96 5.78
C MET A 525 19.54 -2.09 6.36
N THR A 526 18.59 -2.58 5.57
CA THR A 526 17.18 -2.69 5.98
C THR A 526 16.94 -3.87 6.92
N GLY A 527 17.93 -4.74 7.15
CA GLY A 527 17.77 -5.97 7.92
C GLY A 527 16.99 -7.00 7.09
N ALA A 528 17.50 -8.22 6.99
CA ALA A 528 16.95 -9.25 6.12
C ALA A 528 15.62 -9.87 6.63
N ALA A 529 14.67 -9.04 7.05
CA ALA A 529 13.37 -9.45 7.54
C ALA A 529 12.45 -9.94 6.40
N GLY A 530 11.53 -10.85 6.75
CA GLY A 530 10.48 -11.33 5.84
C GLY A 530 11.00 -12.04 4.60
N SER A 531 10.59 -11.54 3.42
CA SER A 531 10.83 -12.16 2.11
C SER A 531 12.19 -11.86 1.48
N ALA A 532 13.16 -11.31 2.22
CA ALA A 532 14.49 -11.00 1.71
C ALA A 532 15.21 -12.21 1.06
N ALA A 533 14.96 -13.43 1.55
CA ALA A 533 15.54 -14.66 1.01
C ALA A 533 15.16 -14.94 -0.46
N TYR A 534 14.06 -14.36 -0.96
CA TYR A 534 13.67 -14.48 -2.37
C TYR A 534 14.62 -13.71 -3.31
N ALA A 535 15.28 -12.64 -2.84
CA ALA A 535 16.42 -12.04 -3.51
C ALA A 535 17.68 -12.86 -3.19
N PHE A 536 17.74 -14.12 -3.62
CA PHE A 536 18.75 -15.08 -3.18
C PHE A 536 20.21 -14.66 -3.48
N VAL A 537 20.48 -13.95 -4.57
CA VAL A 537 21.81 -13.38 -4.87
C VAL A 537 22.06 -12.16 -3.99
N GLY A 538 21.10 -11.23 -3.93
CA GLY A 538 21.19 -10.05 -3.08
C GLY A 538 21.42 -10.42 -1.62
N PHE A 539 20.62 -11.34 -1.09
CA PHE A 539 20.72 -11.92 0.24
C PHE A 539 22.08 -12.58 0.47
N SER A 540 22.58 -13.38 -0.49
CA SER A 540 23.93 -13.97 -0.37
C SER A 540 25.01 -12.90 -0.26
N ILE A 541 24.94 -11.84 -1.08
CA ILE A 541 25.88 -10.71 -1.02
C ILE A 541 25.72 -9.92 0.29
N SER A 542 24.51 -9.79 0.82
CA SER A 542 24.24 -9.05 2.06
C SER A 542 25.05 -9.61 3.24
N THR A 543 25.25 -10.94 3.28
CA THR A 543 26.04 -11.61 4.32
C THR A 543 27.52 -11.26 4.32
N LEU A 544 28.02 -10.66 3.23
CA LEU A 544 29.42 -10.21 3.12
C LEU A 544 29.66 -8.89 3.84
N PHE A 545 28.62 -8.15 4.20
CA PHE A 545 28.73 -6.87 4.89
C PHE A 545 28.61 -7.04 6.40
N SER A 546 29.71 -6.82 7.12
CA SER A 546 29.75 -6.97 8.59
C SER A 546 29.38 -5.69 9.36
N ASN A 547 29.34 -4.53 8.71
CA ASN A 547 28.94 -3.26 9.32
C ASN A 547 27.84 -2.58 8.49
N PRO A 548 26.56 -2.91 8.74
CA PRO A 548 25.43 -2.34 8.02
C PRO A 548 25.26 -0.84 8.19
N GLU A 549 25.58 -0.29 9.36
CA GLU A 549 25.46 1.14 9.64
C GLU A 549 26.37 1.98 8.74
N ALA A 550 27.60 1.52 8.51
CA ALA A 550 28.54 2.18 7.60
C ALA A 550 28.09 2.12 6.12
N LEU A 551 27.21 1.20 5.74
CA LEU A 551 26.69 1.13 4.37
C LEU A 551 25.76 2.30 4.04
N SER A 552 25.07 2.87 5.05
CA SER A 552 24.19 4.03 4.86
C SER A 552 24.93 5.21 4.21
N ASP A 553 26.19 5.42 4.59
CA ASP A 553 27.03 6.49 4.08
C ASP A 553 27.58 6.22 2.67
N VAL A 554 27.69 4.94 2.27
CA VAL A 554 28.33 4.53 1.01
C VAL A 554 27.33 4.18 -0.08
N TYR A 555 26.12 3.75 0.28
CA TYR A 555 25.07 3.28 -0.63
C TYR A 555 24.80 4.27 -1.76
N GLY A 556 24.70 5.56 -1.44
CA GLY A 556 24.46 6.61 -2.43
C GLY A 556 25.51 6.67 -3.55
N TYR A 557 26.79 6.43 -3.23
CA TYR A 557 27.84 6.37 -4.26
C TYR A 557 27.66 5.17 -5.19
N GLY A 558 27.33 4.00 -4.63
CA GLY A 558 27.03 2.81 -5.42
C GLY A 558 25.86 3.06 -6.38
N TRP A 559 24.81 3.75 -5.90
CA TRP A 559 23.66 4.13 -6.71
C TRP A 559 24.08 5.00 -7.90
N TYR A 560 24.91 6.02 -7.66
CA TYR A 560 25.42 6.87 -8.74
C TYR A 560 26.33 6.12 -9.71
N VAL A 561 27.16 5.19 -9.24
CA VAL A 561 27.96 4.32 -10.13
C VAL A 561 27.03 3.52 -11.06
N HIS A 562 25.95 2.95 -10.52
CA HIS A 562 24.97 2.21 -11.32
C HIS A 562 24.27 3.10 -12.36
N ALA A 563 23.84 4.30 -11.96
CA ALA A 563 23.21 5.28 -12.85
C ALA A 563 24.16 5.74 -13.97
N VAL A 564 25.42 6.06 -13.64
CA VAL A 564 26.44 6.45 -14.62
C VAL A 564 26.74 5.33 -15.61
N LEU A 565 26.87 4.08 -15.16
CA LEU A 565 27.07 2.94 -16.05
C LEU A 565 25.90 2.76 -17.01
N THR A 566 24.67 2.95 -16.53
CA THR A 566 23.45 2.91 -17.33
C THR A 566 23.42 4.02 -18.37
N GLY A 567 23.72 5.25 -17.96
CA GLY A 567 23.85 6.39 -18.87
C GLY A 567 24.91 6.16 -19.95
N ALA A 568 26.09 5.65 -19.56
CA ALA A 568 27.16 5.31 -20.49
C ALA A 568 26.76 4.22 -21.50
N PHE A 569 26.02 3.20 -21.05
CA PHE A 569 25.49 2.16 -21.94
C PHE A 569 24.52 2.73 -22.98
N ILE A 570 23.60 3.60 -22.56
CA ILE A 570 22.63 4.27 -23.45
C ILE A 570 23.35 5.17 -24.45
N VAL A 571 24.28 6.01 -23.99
CA VAL A 571 25.12 6.86 -24.84
C VAL A 571 25.87 6.05 -25.90
N PHE A 572 26.28 4.82 -25.57
CA PHE A 572 27.01 3.94 -26.48
C PHE A 572 26.12 3.26 -27.54
N LEU A 573 24.78 3.22 -27.36
CA LEU A 573 23.86 2.56 -28.29
C LEU A 573 23.97 3.06 -29.74
N PRO A 574 23.83 4.37 -30.05
CA PRO A 574 23.83 4.85 -31.43
C PRO A 574 25.16 4.63 -32.15
N PHE A 575 26.28 4.59 -31.42
CA PHE A 575 27.61 4.46 -31.98
C PHE A 575 28.10 3.01 -32.09
N SER A 576 27.28 2.04 -31.71
CA SER A 576 27.68 0.63 -31.62
C SER A 576 26.79 -0.28 -32.45
N ARG A 577 27.18 -1.55 -32.51
CA ARG A 577 26.35 -2.59 -33.15
C ARG A 577 25.02 -2.79 -32.41
N LEU A 578 24.82 -2.23 -31.21
CA LEU A 578 23.56 -2.29 -30.46
C LEU A 578 22.45 -1.42 -31.05
N LEU A 579 22.75 -0.54 -32.00
CA LEU A 579 21.71 0.20 -32.75
C LEU A 579 20.67 -0.72 -33.40
N HIS A 580 21.00 -2.00 -33.61
CA HIS A 580 20.04 -3.03 -34.05
C HIS A 580 18.83 -3.19 -33.10
N ILE A 581 18.95 -2.84 -31.82
CA ILE A 581 17.83 -2.84 -30.86
C ILE A 581 16.73 -1.90 -31.33
N ILE A 582 17.10 -0.74 -31.90
CA ILE A 582 16.17 0.27 -32.42
C ILE A 582 15.78 -0.03 -33.87
N LEU A 583 16.76 -0.31 -34.73
CA LEU A 583 16.53 -0.42 -36.17
C LEU A 583 15.89 -1.75 -36.61
N SER A 584 16.18 -2.87 -35.93
CA SER A 584 15.70 -4.18 -36.40
C SER A 584 14.17 -4.31 -36.35
N PRO A 585 13.48 -3.90 -35.25
CA PRO A 585 12.03 -3.92 -35.21
C PRO A 585 11.40 -3.02 -36.29
N VAL A 586 11.95 -1.82 -36.49
CA VAL A 586 11.48 -0.87 -37.51
C VAL A 586 11.62 -1.45 -38.92
N VAL A 587 12.79 -1.99 -39.26
CA VAL A 587 13.05 -2.57 -40.59
C VAL A 587 12.21 -3.83 -40.82
N LEU A 588 12.01 -4.68 -39.81
CA LEU A 588 11.15 -5.86 -39.92
C LEU A 588 9.68 -5.47 -40.09
N ALA A 589 9.21 -4.46 -39.36
CA ALA A 589 7.85 -3.91 -39.50
C ALA A 589 7.62 -3.32 -40.89
N LEU A 590 8.55 -2.52 -41.40
CA LEU A 590 8.49 -1.95 -42.74
C LEU A 590 8.51 -3.04 -43.83
N ASN A 591 9.39 -4.03 -43.72
CA ASN A 591 9.46 -5.14 -44.67
C ASN A 591 8.17 -5.99 -44.67
N ALA A 592 7.55 -6.19 -43.51
CA ALA A 592 6.26 -6.88 -43.41
C ALA A 592 5.13 -6.10 -44.10
N ALA A 593 5.18 -4.76 -44.06
CA ALA A 593 4.24 -3.89 -44.77
C ALA A 593 4.48 -3.84 -46.29
N THR A 594 5.73 -3.92 -46.75
CA THR A 594 6.10 -3.80 -48.18
C THR A 594 6.15 -5.13 -48.95
N ALA A 595 6.09 -6.29 -48.29
CA ALA A 595 6.12 -7.63 -48.90
C ALA A 595 4.98 -7.91 -49.91
N HIS A 596 4.04 -6.99 -50.07
CA HIS A 596 2.95 -7.05 -51.06
C HIS A 596 3.40 -6.82 -52.51
N LYS A 597 4.61 -6.28 -52.77
CA LYS A 597 5.03 -5.88 -54.12
C LYS A 597 5.74 -6.94 -54.98
N PHE A 598 6.16 -8.08 -54.43
CA PHE A 598 7.03 -9.04 -55.15
C PHE A 598 6.42 -10.41 -55.47
N LYS A 599 5.14 -10.65 -55.15
CA LYS A 599 4.45 -11.91 -55.51
C LYS A 599 3.44 -11.76 -56.66
N GLY A 600 3.53 -10.66 -57.41
CA GLY A 600 2.69 -10.38 -58.58
C GLY A 600 3.51 -9.83 -59.74
N GLN A 601 4.53 -10.58 -60.17
CA GLN A 601 5.10 -10.56 -61.52
C GLN A 601 5.43 -11.98 -61.92
#